data_AF-A0AAD8W0F0-F1
#
_entry.id   AF-A0AAD8W0F0-F1
#
_cell.length_a   1.000
_cell.length_b   1.000
_cell.length_c   1.000
_cell.angle_alpha   90.00
_cell.angle_beta   90.00
_cell.angle_gamma   90.00
#
_symmetry.space_group_name_H-M   'P 1'
#
loop_
_entity.id
_entity.type
_entity.pdbx_description
1 polymer ?
#
loop_
_entity_poly.entity_id
_entity_poly.type
_entity_poly.pdbx_seq_one_letter_code
_entity_poly.pdbx_strand_id
1 'polypeptide(L)'
;MAFALRATQRRLPRSLHYINPFSTSASASSHDLRELLRIQRILSDPATTTQPPQTQEHPRGAAAAAAATDLHHLLHRTAGLTTAEATSLLRRIPNTHRLGRLLQELRGLRLPADEIKNVLKSDPDGVLSMEPGEPSRLVEVLDELRCREPVKDRLLSDGVLRAAIATRRRVELLHERGLSRRDALRVLSVEPRAILYSLEDVERKVEFLVSRMRFQIGWLVEYPEFLGVNLDRWIIPRHNVVEYLQSVGGLGDPIEMTHYVRLSRLRFYNMFVKPYPECERIFGGLVRERKNEVRPRHPVGLWKLFKPTKYESTEEDVKHMKLAVESLH
;
A
#
# COMPACT_ATOMS: atom_id res chain seq x y z
N MET A 1 10.58 46.70 -42.62
CA MET A 1 11.52 47.06 -41.54
C MET A 1 10.98 46.41 -40.27
N ALA A 2 11.45 45.23 -39.86
CA ALA A 2 12.77 44.94 -39.29
C ALA A 2 12.89 45.47 -37.85
N PHE A 3 12.47 44.65 -36.88
CA PHE A 3 12.83 44.77 -35.46
C PHE A 3 13.50 43.48 -34.99
N ALA A 4 14.50 43.62 -34.10
CA ALA A 4 15.57 42.64 -33.98
C ALA A 4 15.25 41.44 -33.07
N LEU A 5 15.70 40.26 -33.50
CA LEU A 5 15.75 39.04 -32.69
C LEU A 5 16.77 39.21 -31.55
N ARG A 6 16.31 39.34 -30.30
CA ARG A 6 17.17 39.17 -29.11
C ARG A 6 17.22 37.70 -28.70
N ALA A 7 18.22 36.98 -29.19
CA ALA A 7 18.47 35.59 -28.82
C ALA A 7 18.91 35.47 -27.35
N THR A 8 17.98 35.14 -26.45
CA THR A 8 18.31 34.84 -25.05
C THR A 8 18.89 33.43 -24.94
N GLN A 9 20.22 33.33 -24.82
CA GLN A 9 20.92 32.07 -24.52
C GLN A 9 20.51 31.54 -23.13
N ARG A 10 19.46 30.73 -23.05
CA ARG A 10 19.14 29.96 -21.84
C ARG A 10 20.13 28.80 -21.73
N ARG A 11 20.97 28.84 -20.70
CA ARG A 11 22.02 27.85 -20.44
C ARG A 11 21.40 26.47 -20.25
N LEU A 12 21.95 25.46 -20.92
CA LEU A 12 21.64 24.05 -20.66
C LEU A 12 22.00 23.71 -19.20
N PRO A 13 21.10 23.07 -18.43
CA PRO A 13 21.50 22.43 -17.17
C PRO A 13 22.50 21.30 -17.47
N ARG A 14 23.42 21.07 -16.54
CA ARG A 14 24.56 20.16 -16.73
C ARG A 14 24.13 18.69 -16.81
N SER A 15 24.96 17.92 -17.51
CA SER A 15 24.98 16.45 -17.49
C SER A 15 24.76 15.87 -16.08
N LEU A 16 23.89 14.88 -15.97
CA LEU A 16 23.78 14.05 -14.77
C LEU A 16 24.98 13.10 -14.73
N HIS A 17 25.75 13.12 -13.64
CA HIS A 17 26.85 12.18 -13.43
C HIS A 17 26.30 10.76 -13.24
N TYR A 18 26.55 9.90 -14.23
CA TYR A 18 26.22 8.48 -14.17
C TYR A 18 27.22 7.76 -13.26
N ILE A 19 26.89 7.63 -11.96
CA ILE A 19 27.75 6.96 -10.99
C ILE A 19 27.62 5.45 -11.17
N ASN A 20 28.68 4.82 -11.69
CA ASN A 20 28.74 3.40 -11.97
C ASN A 20 29.15 2.62 -10.69
N PRO A 21 28.32 1.71 -10.14
CA PRO A 21 28.58 1.10 -8.83
C PRO A 21 29.64 -0.02 -8.83
N PHE A 22 30.19 -0.39 -9.99
CA PHE A 22 31.20 -1.45 -10.12
C PHE A 22 32.58 -0.90 -10.54
N SER A 23 33.29 -0.29 -9.59
CA SER A 23 34.72 0.04 -9.70
C SER A 23 35.36 0.25 -8.33
N THR A 24 35.48 -0.83 -7.54
CA THR A 24 36.34 -0.83 -6.33
C THR A 24 37.56 -1.72 -6.60
N SER A 25 38.66 -1.10 -6.99
CA SER A 25 39.96 -1.77 -7.11
C SER A 25 40.50 -2.09 -5.72
N ALA A 26 40.33 -3.33 -5.26
CA ALA A 26 40.93 -3.82 -4.02
C ALA A 26 42.02 -4.86 -4.34
N SER A 27 43.28 -4.49 -4.11
CA SER A 27 44.43 -5.39 -4.26
C SER A 27 44.42 -6.42 -3.12
N ALA A 28 43.85 -7.61 -3.37
CA ALA A 28 43.86 -8.71 -2.42
C ALA A 28 45.30 -9.10 -2.04
N SER A 29 45.58 -9.21 -0.74
CA SER A 29 46.93 -9.51 -0.27
C SER A 29 47.24 -11.01 -0.37
N SER A 30 48.52 -11.36 -0.45
CA SER A 30 48.98 -12.76 -0.48
C SER A 30 48.53 -13.59 0.75
N HIS A 31 48.10 -12.92 1.83
CA HIS A 31 47.64 -13.56 3.06
C HIS A 31 46.29 -14.28 2.91
N ASP A 32 45.35 -13.73 2.14
CA ASP A 32 43.99 -14.28 2.02
C ASP A 32 43.97 -15.65 1.32
N LEU A 33 44.81 -15.82 0.29
CA LEU A 33 44.95 -17.08 -0.43
C LEU A 33 45.44 -18.23 0.47
N ARG A 34 46.23 -17.92 1.52
CA ARG A 34 46.67 -18.94 2.49
C ARG A 34 45.55 -19.39 3.41
N GLU A 35 44.73 -18.47 3.90
CA GLU A 35 43.58 -18.84 4.76
C GLU A 35 42.47 -19.53 3.97
N LEU A 36 42.20 -19.12 2.72
CA LEU A 36 41.26 -19.84 1.84
C LEU A 36 41.71 -21.29 1.59
N LEU A 37 43.00 -21.53 1.30
CA LEU A 37 43.56 -22.88 1.17
C LEU A 37 43.58 -23.67 2.50
N ARG A 38 43.60 -22.98 3.64
CA ARG A 38 43.50 -23.59 4.99
C ARG A 38 42.08 -24.07 5.26
N ILE A 39 41.09 -23.25 4.96
CA ILE A 39 39.65 -23.58 5.06
C ILE A 39 39.30 -24.71 4.09
N GLN A 40 39.79 -24.67 2.85
CA GLN A 40 39.54 -25.72 1.86
C GLN A 40 40.10 -27.10 2.30
N ARG A 41 41.26 -27.12 2.97
CA ARG A 41 41.84 -28.35 3.53
C ARG A 41 41.00 -28.93 4.68
N ILE A 42 40.47 -28.08 5.56
CA ILE A 42 39.60 -28.48 6.68
C ILE A 42 38.29 -29.15 6.19
N LEU A 43 37.86 -28.86 4.95
CA LEU A 43 36.63 -29.39 4.37
C LEU A 43 36.83 -30.67 3.52
N SER A 44 38.06 -31.22 3.41
CA SER A 44 38.37 -32.26 2.42
C SER A 44 38.71 -33.66 2.97
N ASP A 45 39.03 -33.82 4.25
CA ASP A 45 39.57 -35.08 4.80
C ASP A 45 38.57 -35.83 5.73
N PRO A 46 38.10 -37.05 5.36
CA PRO A 46 37.26 -37.89 6.22
C PRO A 46 38.02 -39.08 6.86
N ALA A 47 38.08 -39.10 8.21
CA ALA A 47 38.58 -40.19 9.08
C ALA A 47 40.10 -40.49 8.98
N THR A 48 40.81 -41.15 9.93
CA THR A 48 40.49 -41.92 11.16
C THR A 48 41.74 -41.80 12.10
N THR A 49 41.78 -42.04 13.43
CA THR A 49 40.84 -42.63 14.42
C THR A 49 40.69 -41.71 15.67
N THR A 50 40.93 -42.01 16.97
CA THR A 50 41.50 -43.16 17.73
C THR A 50 40.89 -43.28 19.14
N GLN A 51 40.27 -44.44 19.42
CA GLN A 51 39.83 -44.97 20.73
C GLN A 51 38.70 -44.24 21.53
N PRO A 52 37.95 -44.98 22.38
CA PRO A 52 36.65 -44.54 22.91
C PRO A 52 36.67 -44.13 24.40
N PRO A 53 35.56 -43.53 24.87
CA PRO A 53 34.91 -44.15 26.04
C PRO A 53 33.38 -44.29 25.94
N GLN A 54 32.92 -45.45 26.40
CA GLN A 54 31.65 -45.75 27.09
C GLN A 54 30.29 -45.29 26.53
N THR A 55 29.43 -46.30 26.37
CA THR A 55 27.99 -46.20 26.12
C THR A 55 27.26 -45.30 27.13
N GLN A 56 26.75 -44.16 26.67
CA GLN A 56 25.60 -43.49 27.26
C GLN A 56 24.60 -43.13 26.17
N GLU A 57 23.58 -43.97 25.99
CA GLU A 57 22.41 -43.60 25.20
C GLU A 57 21.62 -42.54 25.99
N HIS A 58 21.80 -41.27 25.63
CA HIS A 58 20.91 -40.18 26.04
C HIS A 58 20.32 -39.49 24.79
N PRO A 59 19.02 -39.16 24.80
CA PRO A 59 18.26 -39.36 23.58
C PRO A 59 18.15 -38.06 22.78
N ARG A 60 18.68 -38.06 21.55
CA ARG A 60 18.39 -36.98 20.56
C ARG A 60 16.87 -36.80 20.33
N GLY A 61 16.10 -37.88 20.44
CA GLY A 61 14.64 -37.83 20.44
C GLY A 61 14.03 -37.08 21.64
N ALA A 62 14.63 -37.14 22.82
CA ALA A 62 14.12 -36.47 24.03
C ALA A 62 14.35 -34.96 23.98
N ALA A 63 15.49 -34.49 23.47
CA ALA A 63 15.72 -33.04 23.27
C ALA A 63 14.75 -32.45 22.23
N ALA A 64 14.49 -33.17 21.14
CA ALA A 64 13.50 -32.78 20.14
C ALA A 64 12.05 -32.81 20.70
N ALA A 65 11.71 -33.83 21.49
CA ALA A 65 10.41 -33.94 22.15
C ALA A 65 10.20 -32.84 23.20
N ALA A 66 11.21 -32.50 24.00
CA ALA A 66 11.16 -31.43 24.99
C ALA A 66 10.91 -30.06 24.32
N ALA A 67 11.70 -29.72 23.30
CA ALA A 67 11.51 -28.50 22.51
C ALA A 67 10.14 -28.47 21.81
N ALA A 68 9.58 -29.63 21.44
CA ALA A 68 8.21 -29.72 20.93
C ALA A 68 7.18 -29.47 22.05
N THR A 69 7.30 -30.06 23.24
CA THR A 69 6.36 -29.82 24.35
C THR A 69 6.41 -28.38 24.85
N ASP A 70 7.59 -27.77 24.90
CA ASP A 70 7.76 -26.35 25.21
C ASP A 70 6.97 -25.48 24.23
N LEU A 71 7.01 -25.83 22.94
CA LEU A 71 6.33 -25.04 21.91
C LEU A 71 4.82 -25.34 21.82
N HIS A 72 4.37 -26.54 22.19
CA HIS A 72 2.93 -26.80 22.41
C HIS A 72 2.41 -25.97 23.59
N HIS A 73 3.17 -25.90 24.69
CA HIS A 73 2.84 -25.07 25.84
C HIS A 73 2.86 -23.56 25.49
N LEU A 74 3.80 -23.11 24.65
CA LEU A 74 3.78 -21.75 24.09
C LEU A 74 2.51 -21.50 23.25
N LEU A 75 2.18 -22.35 22.27
CA LEU A 75 0.99 -22.20 21.41
C LEU A 75 -0.32 -22.20 22.22
N HIS A 76 -0.43 -23.05 23.25
CA HIS A 76 -1.55 -23.04 24.19
C HIS A 76 -1.59 -21.73 25.01
N ARG A 77 -0.42 -21.20 25.42
CA ARG A 77 -0.32 -19.99 26.24
C ARG A 77 -0.38 -18.67 25.46
N THR A 78 -0.16 -18.67 24.15
CA THR A 78 -0.24 -17.46 23.29
C THR A 78 -1.58 -17.33 22.58
N ALA A 79 -2.18 -18.43 22.15
CA ALA A 79 -3.37 -18.44 21.30
C ALA A 79 -4.44 -19.46 21.75
N GLY A 80 -4.32 -20.07 22.93
CA GLY A 80 -5.33 -21.01 23.45
C GLY A 80 -5.63 -22.19 22.51
N LEU A 81 -4.62 -22.63 21.75
CA LEU A 81 -4.72 -23.74 20.80
C LEU A 81 -4.71 -25.07 21.53
N THR A 82 -5.53 -26.02 21.06
CA THR A 82 -5.47 -27.41 21.53
C THR A 82 -4.19 -28.10 21.06
N THR A 83 -3.78 -29.17 21.74
CA THR A 83 -2.61 -29.98 21.35
C THR A 83 -2.74 -30.61 19.96
N ALA A 84 -3.96 -30.92 19.51
CA ALA A 84 -4.25 -31.40 18.16
C ALA A 84 -4.07 -30.31 17.09
N GLU A 85 -4.45 -29.06 17.38
CA GLU A 85 -4.22 -27.93 16.46
C GLU A 85 -2.73 -27.57 16.41
N ALA A 86 -2.06 -27.54 17.57
CA ALA A 86 -0.64 -27.27 17.68
C ALA A 86 0.23 -28.31 16.98
N THR A 87 -0.03 -29.61 17.13
CA THR A 87 0.67 -30.68 16.38
C THR A 87 0.47 -30.53 14.87
N SER A 88 -0.75 -30.22 14.43
CA SER A 88 -1.08 -30.04 13.00
C SER A 88 -0.32 -28.86 12.38
N LEU A 89 -0.25 -27.72 13.08
CA LEU A 89 0.56 -26.57 12.67
C LEU A 89 2.05 -26.91 12.64
N LEU A 90 2.57 -27.56 13.69
CA LEU A 90 3.98 -27.92 13.80
C LEU A 90 4.46 -28.86 12.70
N ARG A 91 3.62 -29.81 12.26
CA ARG A 91 3.93 -30.70 11.14
C ARG A 91 4.19 -29.97 9.80
N ARG A 92 3.76 -28.71 9.67
CA ARG A 92 3.97 -27.88 8.46
C ARG A 92 5.29 -27.09 8.47
N ILE A 93 6.05 -27.10 9.57
CA ILE A 93 7.10 -26.09 9.84
C ILE A 93 8.42 -26.76 10.24
N PRO A 94 9.53 -26.60 9.48
CA PRO A 94 10.81 -27.22 9.85
C PRO A 94 11.55 -26.49 11.00
N ASN A 95 11.30 -25.19 11.20
CA ASN A 95 12.11 -24.32 12.08
C ASN A 95 11.42 -23.97 13.40
N THR A 96 11.44 -24.89 14.36
CA THR A 96 10.84 -24.72 15.71
C THR A 96 11.40 -23.52 16.49
N HIS A 97 12.72 -23.27 16.42
CA HIS A 97 13.39 -22.21 17.18
C HIS A 97 12.98 -20.80 16.74
N ARG A 98 12.76 -20.56 15.43
CA ARG A 98 12.27 -19.27 14.90
C ARG A 98 10.85 -19.03 15.37
N LEU A 99 10.01 -20.06 15.29
CA LEU A 99 8.62 -20.02 15.72
C LEU A 99 8.49 -19.71 17.22
N GLY A 100 9.35 -20.27 18.08
CA GLY A 100 9.35 -19.97 19.51
C GLY A 100 9.54 -18.48 19.80
N ARG A 101 10.47 -17.83 19.09
CA ARG A 101 10.70 -16.38 19.19
C ARG A 101 9.50 -15.57 18.67
N LEU A 102 8.98 -15.90 17.49
CA LEU A 102 7.82 -15.22 16.89
C LEU A 102 6.59 -15.29 17.82
N LEU A 103 6.31 -16.45 18.41
CA LEU A 103 5.20 -16.60 19.37
C LEU A 103 5.43 -15.79 20.65
N GLN A 104 6.66 -15.70 21.13
CA GLN A 104 7.01 -14.88 22.29
C GLN A 104 6.86 -13.38 22.01
N GLU A 105 7.21 -12.93 20.81
CA GLU A 105 6.99 -11.55 20.34
C GLU A 105 5.51 -11.22 20.18
N LEU A 106 4.72 -12.08 19.51
CA LEU A 106 3.28 -11.90 19.34
C LEU A 106 2.53 -11.81 20.68
N ARG A 107 3.04 -12.47 21.74
CA ARG A 107 2.55 -12.36 23.12
C ARG A 107 3.04 -11.10 23.86
N GLY A 108 4.13 -10.48 23.41
CA GLY A 108 4.60 -9.19 23.93
C GLY A 108 3.85 -7.98 23.34
N LEU A 109 3.25 -8.14 22.16
CA LEU A 109 2.34 -7.17 21.56
C LEU A 109 1.02 -7.13 22.34
N ARG A 110 0.35 -5.97 22.34
CA ARG A 110 -0.92 -5.72 23.06
C ARG A 110 -2.15 -6.30 22.32
N LEU A 111 -2.01 -7.51 21.78
CA LEU A 111 -3.04 -8.18 20.97
C LEU A 111 -3.89 -9.12 21.83
N PRO A 112 -5.21 -9.23 21.60
CA PRO A 112 -6.04 -10.23 22.27
C PRO A 112 -5.72 -11.64 21.75
N ALA A 113 -5.62 -12.61 22.67
CA ALA A 113 -5.24 -13.99 22.33
C ALA A 113 -6.21 -14.64 21.31
N ASP A 114 -7.48 -14.27 21.33
CA ASP A 114 -8.50 -14.75 20.38
C ASP A 114 -8.25 -14.26 18.94
N GLU A 115 -7.65 -13.09 18.74
CA GLU A 115 -7.25 -12.63 17.41
C GLU A 115 -6.10 -13.47 16.88
N ILE A 116 -5.08 -13.72 17.71
CA ILE A 116 -3.95 -14.61 17.36
C ILE A 116 -4.47 -16.02 17.02
N LYS A 117 -5.44 -16.54 17.79
CA LYS A 117 -6.12 -17.82 17.54
C LYS A 117 -6.88 -17.85 16.22
N ASN A 118 -7.67 -16.82 15.94
CA ASN A 118 -8.48 -16.71 14.73
C ASN A 118 -7.60 -16.56 13.48
N VAL A 119 -6.52 -15.79 13.56
CA VAL A 119 -5.53 -15.65 12.48
C VAL A 119 -4.80 -16.99 12.25
N LEU A 120 -4.28 -17.66 13.30
CA LEU A 120 -3.60 -18.96 13.14
C LEU A 120 -4.51 -20.07 12.61
N LYS A 121 -5.83 -19.99 12.82
CA LYS A 121 -6.83 -20.89 12.19
C LYS A 121 -7.12 -20.53 10.72
N SER A 122 -7.18 -19.24 10.38
CA SER A 122 -7.60 -18.76 9.05
C SER A 122 -6.46 -18.72 8.03
N ASP A 123 -5.28 -18.31 8.48
CA ASP A 123 -4.12 -17.98 7.64
C ASP A 123 -2.82 -18.23 8.43
N PRO A 124 -2.52 -19.51 8.76
CA PRO A 124 -1.31 -19.85 9.49
C PRO A 124 -0.06 -19.43 8.72
N ASP A 125 -0.01 -19.68 7.41
CA ASP A 125 1.19 -19.41 6.60
C ASP A 125 1.54 -17.92 6.55
N GLY A 126 0.53 -17.03 6.59
CA GLY A 126 0.72 -15.58 6.68
C GLY A 126 1.47 -15.12 7.94
N VAL A 127 1.21 -15.74 9.09
CA VAL A 127 1.94 -15.50 10.35
C VAL A 127 3.30 -16.21 10.33
N LEU A 128 3.33 -17.49 9.99
CA LEU A 128 4.49 -18.36 10.16
C LEU A 128 5.64 -18.07 9.16
N SER A 129 5.30 -17.35 8.08
CA SER A 129 6.23 -16.75 7.13
C SER A 129 6.95 -15.50 7.68
N MET A 130 6.47 -14.88 8.76
CA MET A 130 7.07 -13.67 9.34
C MET A 130 8.40 -13.99 10.03
N GLU A 131 9.37 -13.11 9.83
CA GLU A 131 10.63 -13.16 10.58
C GLU A 131 10.48 -12.42 11.93
N PRO A 132 11.20 -12.84 12.99
CA PRO A 132 11.12 -12.20 14.29
C PRO A 132 11.52 -10.71 14.21
N GLY A 133 10.72 -9.86 14.87
CA GLY A 133 10.79 -8.40 14.80
C GLY A 133 10.01 -7.76 13.64
N GLU A 134 9.56 -8.51 12.63
CA GLU A 134 8.62 -7.99 11.63
C GLU A 134 7.22 -7.65 12.18
N PRO A 135 6.56 -8.45 13.04
CA PRO A 135 5.20 -8.12 13.49
C PRO A 135 5.16 -6.84 14.32
N SER A 136 6.12 -6.61 15.21
CA SER A 136 6.21 -5.38 16.01
C SER A 136 6.32 -4.13 15.14
N ARG A 137 7.24 -4.14 14.16
CA ARG A 137 7.43 -3.02 13.22
C ARG A 137 6.20 -2.73 12.38
N LEU A 138 5.44 -3.76 12.01
CA LEU A 138 4.21 -3.59 11.24
C LEU A 138 3.08 -3.04 12.12
N VAL A 139 2.98 -3.44 13.40
CA VAL A 139 2.04 -2.83 14.37
C VAL A 139 2.41 -1.36 14.63
N GLU A 140 3.69 -1.05 14.85
CA GLU A 140 4.20 0.33 14.99
C GLU A 140 3.79 1.20 13.78
N VAL A 141 4.02 0.73 12.56
CA VAL A 141 3.63 1.44 11.33
C VAL A 141 2.10 1.58 11.19
N LEU A 142 1.31 0.60 11.64
CA LEU A 142 -0.16 0.67 11.64
C LEU A 142 -0.70 1.69 12.65
N ASP A 143 -0.07 1.79 13.82
CA ASP A 143 -0.40 2.79 14.83
C ASP A 143 -0.03 4.20 14.35
N GLU A 144 1.13 4.37 13.72
CA GLU A 144 1.61 5.65 13.16
C GLU A 144 0.83 6.15 11.92
N LEU A 145 -0.08 5.36 11.34
CA LEU A 145 -0.86 5.76 10.15
C LEU A 145 -1.65 7.06 10.38
N ARG A 146 -1.20 8.14 9.73
CA ARG A 146 -1.86 9.45 9.67
C ARG A 146 -2.99 9.48 8.64
N CYS A 147 -3.90 8.52 8.72
CA CYS A 147 -5.01 8.36 7.79
C CYS A 147 -6.34 8.86 8.37
N ARG A 148 -7.40 8.86 7.55
CA ARG A 148 -8.76 9.20 8.01
C ARG A 148 -9.30 8.08 8.89
N GLU A 149 -9.97 8.42 9.98
CA GLU A 149 -10.66 7.49 10.90
C GLU A 149 -11.42 6.36 10.17
N PRO A 150 -12.39 6.63 9.26
CA PRO A 150 -13.13 5.58 8.55
C PRO A 150 -12.33 4.80 7.49
N VAL A 151 -11.01 5.00 7.41
CA VAL A 151 -10.04 4.14 6.72
C VAL A 151 -9.26 3.30 7.74
N LYS A 152 -8.85 3.88 8.88
CA LYS A 152 -8.24 3.13 10.00
C LYS A 152 -9.21 2.09 10.57
N ASP A 153 -10.46 2.48 10.81
CA ASP A 153 -11.51 1.58 11.34
C ASP A 153 -11.74 0.37 10.41
N ARG A 154 -11.72 0.60 9.09
CA ARG A 154 -11.88 -0.45 8.07
C ARG A 154 -10.61 -1.26 7.79
N LEU A 155 -9.46 -0.81 8.26
CA LEU A 155 -8.21 -1.57 8.23
C LEU A 155 -8.08 -2.46 9.47
N LEU A 156 -8.57 -1.98 10.61
CA LEU A 156 -8.48 -2.67 11.91
C LEU A 156 -9.72 -3.50 12.28
N SER A 157 -10.83 -3.42 11.52
CA SER A 157 -12.05 -4.21 11.72
C SER A 157 -11.81 -5.73 11.78
N ASP A 158 -10.76 -6.17 11.09
CA ASP A 158 -10.36 -7.56 10.91
C ASP A 158 -9.27 -8.02 11.91
N GLY A 159 -8.83 -7.12 12.80
CA GLY A 159 -7.71 -7.32 13.71
C GLY A 159 -6.40 -6.66 13.23
N VAL A 160 -5.61 -6.18 14.19
CA VAL A 160 -4.33 -5.49 13.94
C VAL A 160 -3.28 -6.43 13.33
N LEU A 161 -3.23 -7.68 13.79
CA LEU A 161 -2.36 -8.73 13.24
C LEU A 161 -2.77 -9.10 11.81
N ARG A 162 -4.08 -9.15 11.52
CA ARG A 162 -4.56 -9.38 10.15
C ARG A 162 -4.21 -8.22 9.22
N ALA A 163 -4.34 -6.99 9.70
CA ALA A 163 -3.87 -5.79 9.00
C ALA A 163 -2.35 -5.81 8.77
N ALA A 164 -1.55 -6.30 9.72
CA ALA A 164 -0.09 -6.42 9.58
C ALA A 164 0.29 -7.45 8.50
N ILE A 165 -0.32 -8.63 8.49
CA ILE A 165 -0.11 -9.66 7.45
C ILE A 165 -0.58 -9.14 6.08
N ALA A 166 -1.74 -8.47 6.03
CA ALA A 166 -2.24 -7.86 4.81
C ALA A 166 -1.25 -6.82 4.26
N THR A 167 -0.71 -5.95 5.12
CA THR A 167 0.31 -4.94 4.80
C THR A 167 1.58 -5.62 4.27
N ARG A 168 2.12 -6.62 4.98
CA ARG A 168 3.32 -7.38 4.59
C ARG A 168 3.18 -7.97 3.18
N ARG A 169 2.02 -8.55 2.84
CA ARG A 169 1.78 -9.08 1.48
C ARG A 169 1.77 -7.99 0.40
N ARG A 170 1.35 -6.75 0.69
CA ARG A 170 1.49 -5.62 -0.26
C ARG A 170 2.93 -5.13 -0.33
N VAL A 171 3.69 -5.16 0.77
CA VAL A 171 5.12 -4.81 0.79
C VAL A 171 5.93 -5.75 -0.10
N GLU A 172 5.74 -7.07 0.04
CA GLU A 172 6.45 -8.06 -0.79
C GLU A 172 6.04 -7.99 -2.26
N LEU A 173 4.74 -7.86 -2.56
CA LEU A 173 4.25 -7.65 -3.93
C LEU A 173 4.86 -6.39 -4.57
N LEU A 174 4.92 -5.27 -3.85
CA LEU A 174 5.58 -4.05 -4.35
C LEU A 174 7.10 -4.22 -4.49
N HIS A 175 7.72 -5.07 -3.66
CA HIS A 175 9.14 -5.39 -3.72
C HIS A 175 9.49 -6.26 -4.95
N GLU A 176 8.69 -7.29 -5.22
CA GLU A 176 8.77 -8.14 -6.43
C GLU A 176 8.58 -7.31 -7.72
N ARG A 177 7.75 -6.26 -7.67
CA ARG A 177 7.57 -5.30 -8.78
C ARG A 177 8.62 -4.17 -8.82
N GLY A 178 9.66 -4.22 -7.98
CA GLY A 178 10.88 -3.43 -8.13
C GLY A 178 11.08 -2.27 -7.15
N LEU A 179 10.25 -2.09 -6.12
CA LEU A 179 10.53 -1.16 -5.02
C LEU A 179 11.44 -1.79 -3.96
N SER A 180 12.09 -0.99 -3.11
CA SER A 180 12.64 -1.53 -1.86
C SER A 180 11.52 -1.69 -0.83
N ARG A 181 11.64 -2.68 0.08
CA ARG A 181 10.70 -2.86 1.20
C ARG A 181 10.49 -1.59 2.03
N ARG A 182 11.52 -0.75 2.17
CA ARG A 182 11.44 0.55 2.87
C ARG A 182 10.58 1.57 2.11
N ASP A 183 10.64 1.57 0.79
CA ASP A 183 9.87 2.49 -0.04
C ASP A 183 8.41 2.04 -0.14
N ALA A 184 8.18 0.73 -0.30
CA ALA A 184 6.85 0.14 -0.26
C ALA A 184 6.13 0.43 1.08
N LEU A 185 6.82 0.33 2.22
CA LEU A 185 6.26 0.74 3.51
C LEU A 185 5.89 2.23 3.57
N ARG A 186 6.70 3.14 3.01
CA ARG A 186 6.35 4.58 2.93
C ARG A 186 5.16 4.85 2.00
N VAL A 187 5.04 4.12 0.89
CA VAL A 187 3.89 4.20 -0.01
C VAL A 187 2.60 3.79 0.70
N LEU A 188 2.63 2.66 1.42
CA LEU A 188 1.48 2.15 2.16
C LEU A 188 1.12 2.97 3.40
N SER A 189 2.08 3.65 4.04
CA SER A 189 1.78 4.52 5.18
C SER A 189 1.17 5.86 4.78
N VAL A 190 1.45 6.35 3.56
CA VAL A 190 0.81 7.55 2.99
C VAL A 190 -0.57 7.25 2.39
N GLU A 191 -0.74 6.12 1.69
CA GLU A 191 -2.03 5.70 1.11
C GLU A 191 -2.46 4.30 1.59
N PRO A 192 -2.85 4.14 2.88
CA PRO A 192 -3.21 2.83 3.44
C PRO A 192 -4.49 2.23 2.85
N ARG A 193 -5.24 2.95 2.02
CA ARG A 193 -6.36 2.36 1.25
C ARG A 193 -5.86 1.32 0.25
N ALA A 194 -4.57 1.36 -0.12
CA ALA A 194 -3.88 0.29 -0.84
C ALA A 194 -3.96 -1.08 -0.15
N ILE A 195 -3.99 -1.12 1.18
CA ILE A 195 -4.05 -2.37 1.97
C ILE A 195 -5.47 -2.97 1.92
N LEU A 196 -6.49 -2.12 1.79
CA LEU A 196 -7.92 -2.51 1.73
C LEU A 196 -8.35 -3.12 0.39
N TYR A 197 -7.60 -2.89 -0.69
CA TYR A 197 -7.82 -3.53 -1.99
C TYR A 197 -7.33 -4.99 -1.98
N SER A 198 -7.89 -5.87 -2.80
CA SER A 198 -7.36 -7.23 -2.95
C SER A 198 -5.92 -7.21 -3.50
N LEU A 199 -5.15 -8.27 -3.28
CA LEU A 199 -3.78 -8.36 -3.81
C LEU A 199 -3.78 -8.31 -5.35
N GLU A 200 -4.71 -9.03 -5.98
CA GLU A 200 -4.91 -9.02 -7.43
C GLU A 200 -5.25 -7.62 -7.98
N ASP A 201 -6.07 -6.82 -7.26
CA ASP A 201 -6.40 -5.45 -7.67
C ASP A 201 -5.22 -4.48 -7.51
N VAL A 202 -4.31 -4.74 -6.57
CA VAL A 202 -3.06 -3.97 -6.44
C VAL A 202 -2.08 -4.39 -7.53
N GLU A 203 -1.93 -5.69 -7.79
CA GLU A 203 -1.07 -6.23 -8.83
C GLU A 203 -1.45 -5.75 -10.24
N ARG A 204 -2.71 -5.96 -10.63
CA ARG A 204 -3.28 -5.52 -11.92
C ARG A 204 -3.16 -4.00 -12.13
N LYS A 205 -3.21 -3.23 -11.05
CA LYS A 205 -3.05 -1.77 -11.05
C LYS A 205 -1.59 -1.37 -11.25
N VAL A 206 -0.65 -2.01 -10.54
CA VAL A 206 0.79 -1.80 -10.73
C VAL A 206 1.22 -2.20 -12.15
N GLU A 207 0.74 -3.34 -12.65
CA GLU A 207 0.98 -3.78 -14.02
C GLU A 207 0.43 -2.79 -15.05
N PHE A 208 -0.81 -2.30 -14.90
CA PHE A 208 -1.37 -1.30 -15.80
C PHE A 208 -0.55 -0.01 -15.82
N LEU A 209 -0.11 0.48 -14.65
CA LEU A 209 0.73 1.67 -14.55
C LEU A 209 2.06 1.48 -15.29
N VAL A 210 2.78 0.40 -15.02
CA VAL A 210 4.10 0.14 -15.61
C VAL A 210 3.98 -0.17 -17.12
N SER A 211 3.12 -1.11 -17.50
CA SER A 211 3.04 -1.61 -18.89
C SER A 211 2.30 -0.66 -19.83
N ARG A 212 1.17 -0.09 -19.39
CA ARG A 212 0.31 0.75 -20.25
C ARG A 212 0.67 2.23 -20.15
N MET A 213 0.76 2.77 -18.94
CA MET A 213 1.08 4.20 -18.72
C MET A 213 2.58 4.52 -18.76
N ARG A 214 3.46 3.51 -18.91
CA ARG A 214 4.93 3.63 -18.87
C ARG A 214 5.45 4.30 -17.58
N PHE A 215 4.71 4.14 -16.50
CA PHE A 215 5.00 4.69 -15.18
C PHE A 215 6.19 3.95 -14.55
N GLN A 216 7.22 4.67 -14.11
CA GLN A 216 8.34 4.05 -13.40
C GLN A 216 7.90 3.68 -11.98
N ILE A 217 8.20 2.45 -11.51
CA ILE A 217 7.71 1.99 -10.20
C ILE A 217 8.19 2.90 -9.04
N GLY A 218 9.37 3.51 -9.17
CA GLY A 218 9.88 4.50 -8.19
C GLY A 218 9.00 5.75 -8.04
N TRP A 219 8.28 6.17 -9.08
CA TRP A 219 7.33 7.29 -9.01
C TRP A 219 6.13 7.00 -8.10
N LEU A 220 5.89 5.74 -7.72
CA LEU A 220 4.84 5.40 -6.76
C LEU A 220 5.12 5.98 -5.36
N VAL A 221 6.40 6.29 -5.07
CA VAL A 221 6.84 6.98 -3.83
C VAL A 221 6.47 8.46 -3.86
N GLU A 222 6.45 9.09 -5.04
CA GLU A 222 6.01 10.48 -5.24
C GLU A 222 4.48 10.59 -5.34
N TYR A 223 3.83 9.61 -5.99
CA TYR A 223 2.39 9.59 -6.26
C TYR A 223 1.69 8.34 -5.69
N PRO A 224 1.73 8.09 -4.37
CA PRO A 224 1.07 6.93 -3.76
C PRO A 224 -0.46 6.95 -3.93
N GLU A 225 -1.03 8.14 -4.19
CA GLU A 225 -2.46 8.38 -4.46
C GLU A 225 -3.04 7.43 -5.53
N PHE A 226 -2.24 6.98 -6.50
CA PHE A 226 -2.66 6.03 -7.53
C PHE A 226 -3.14 4.70 -6.94
N LEU A 227 -2.54 4.22 -5.84
CA LEU A 227 -3.00 2.99 -5.19
C LEU A 227 -4.36 3.16 -4.51
N GLY A 228 -4.71 4.37 -4.07
CA GLY A 228 -5.96 4.71 -3.39
C GLY A 228 -7.19 4.78 -4.29
N VAL A 229 -7.05 4.72 -5.61
CA VAL A 229 -8.19 4.82 -6.55
C VAL A 229 -8.47 3.49 -7.28
N ASN A 230 -9.72 3.31 -7.71
CA ASN A 230 -10.17 2.14 -8.47
C ASN A 230 -9.63 2.21 -9.90
N LEU A 231 -8.94 1.17 -10.35
CA LEU A 231 -8.30 1.10 -11.68
C LEU A 231 -9.33 1.37 -12.80
N ASP A 232 -10.37 0.55 -12.87
CA ASP A 232 -11.30 0.48 -14.02
C ASP A 232 -12.30 1.64 -14.04
N ARG A 233 -12.68 2.16 -12.85
CA ARG A 233 -13.64 3.27 -12.72
C ARG A 233 -12.98 4.65 -12.79
N TRP A 234 -11.66 4.76 -12.56
CA TRP A 234 -10.95 6.04 -12.42
C TRP A 234 -9.76 6.18 -13.38
N ILE A 235 -8.80 5.26 -13.36
CA ILE A 235 -7.54 5.39 -14.12
C ILE A 235 -7.77 5.06 -15.60
N ILE A 236 -8.29 3.87 -15.92
CA ILE A 236 -8.44 3.40 -17.31
C ILE A 236 -9.25 4.38 -18.18
N PRO A 237 -10.44 4.88 -17.77
CA PRO A 237 -11.23 5.77 -18.63
C PRO A 237 -10.58 7.13 -18.84
N ARG A 238 -9.72 7.58 -17.92
CA ARG A 238 -8.94 8.82 -18.07
C ARG A 238 -7.78 8.60 -19.02
N HIS A 239 -7.03 7.52 -18.85
CA HIS A 239 -5.89 7.21 -19.72
C HIS A 239 -6.30 7.01 -21.17
N ASN A 240 -7.40 6.30 -21.44
CA ASN A 240 -7.91 6.12 -22.81
C ASN A 240 -8.31 7.46 -23.47
N VAL A 241 -8.85 8.42 -22.71
CA VAL A 241 -9.14 9.78 -23.22
C VAL A 241 -7.85 10.54 -23.50
N VAL A 242 -6.89 10.52 -22.57
CA VAL A 242 -5.61 11.24 -22.73
C VAL A 242 -4.81 10.68 -23.92
N GLU A 243 -4.72 9.36 -24.05
CA GLU A 243 -4.03 8.70 -25.19
C GLU A 243 -4.68 9.07 -26.53
N TYR A 244 -6.01 9.12 -26.60
CA TYR A 244 -6.71 9.57 -27.80
C TYR A 244 -6.43 11.06 -28.11
N LEU A 245 -6.47 11.94 -27.11
CA LEU A 245 -6.14 13.35 -27.30
C LEU A 245 -4.66 13.56 -27.68
N GLN A 246 -3.75 12.70 -27.21
CA GLN A 246 -2.35 12.69 -27.64
C GLN A 246 -2.23 12.30 -29.12
N SER A 247 -2.94 11.26 -29.59
CA SER A 247 -2.86 10.83 -31.00
C SER A 247 -3.53 11.79 -31.98
N VAL A 248 -4.52 12.59 -31.52
CA VAL A 248 -5.15 13.66 -32.30
C VAL A 248 -4.37 14.99 -32.22
N GLY A 249 -3.38 15.11 -31.32
CA GLY A 249 -2.66 16.38 -31.08
C GLY A 249 -3.49 17.44 -30.35
N GLY A 250 -4.58 17.03 -29.67
CA GLY A 250 -5.49 17.91 -28.93
C GLY A 250 -4.94 18.44 -27.59
N LEU A 251 -3.74 18.02 -27.18
CA LEU A 251 -3.08 18.48 -25.95
C LEU A 251 -1.89 19.36 -26.30
N GLY A 252 -1.97 20.65 -25.96
CA GLY A 252 -0.85 21.59 -26.11
C GLY A 252 0.29 21.34 -25.12
N ASP A 253 -0.04 20.92 -23.90
CA ASP A 253 0.91 20.60 -22.83
C ASP A 253 0.78 19.14 -22.35
N PRO A 254 1.87 18.50 -21.89
CA PRO A 254 1.82 17.17 -21.31
C PRO A 254 1.10 17.18 -19.95
N ILE A 255 0.12 16.30 -19.78
CA ILE A 255 -0.68 16.20 -18.56
C ILE A 255 0.15 15.58 -17.43
N GLU A 256 0.35 16.31 -16.33
CA GLU A 256 0.97 15.80 -15.09
C GLU A 256 0.29 14.52 -14.58
N MET A 257 1.07 13.59 -14.04
CA MET A 257 0.55 12.35 -13.43
C MET A 257 -0.43 12.63 -12.27
N THR A 258 -0.19 13.70 -11.51
CA THR A 258 -1.08 14.22 -10.45
C THR A 258 -2.54 14.38 -10.91
N HIS A 259 -2.76 14.84 -12.15
CA HIS A 259 -4.08 15.16 -12.69
C HIS A 259 -4.93 13.91 -12.95
N TYR A 260 -4.30 12.76 -13.22
CA TYR A 260 -5.01 11.49 -13.39
C TYR A 260 -5.77 11.08 -12.12
N VAL A 261 -5.19 11.31 -10.94
CA VAL A 261 -5.81 10.95 -9.67
C VAL A 261 -6.60 12.12 -9.09
N ARG A 262 -5.98 13.29 -8.92
CA ARG A 262 -6.48 14.41 -8.11
C ARG A 262 -7.62 15.20 -8.74
N LEU A 263 -7.79 15.16 -10.07
CA LEU A 263 -8.94 15.81 -10.70
C LEU A 263 -10.26 15.09 -10.35
N SER A 264 -11.27 15.85 -9.93
CA SER A 264 -12.63 15.32 -9.80
C SER A 264 -13.17 14.88 -11.16
N ARG A 265 -14.06 13.88 -11.19
CA ARG A 265 -14.64 13.36 -12.46
C ARG A 265 -15.29 14.46 -13.30
N LEU A 266 -15.91 15.46 -12.65
CA LEU A 266 -16.52 16.62 -13.31
C LEU A 266 -15.47 17.58 -13.88
N ARG A 267 -14.37 17.88 -13.16
CA ARG A 267 -13.28 18.71 -13.70
C ARG A 267 -12.60 18.03 -14.88
N PHE A 268 -12.28 16.74 -14.77
CA PHE A 268 -11.69 15.97 -15.88
C PHE A 268 -12.61 16.00 -17.11
N TYR A 269 -13.91 15.72 -16.93
CA TYR A 269 -14.89 15.79 -18.01
C TYR A 269 -14.97 17.18 -18.66
N ASN A 270 -15.09 18.24 -17.86
CA ASN A 270 -15.22 19.61 -18.39
C ASN A 270 -13.98 20.10 -19.16
N MET A 271 -12.78 19.58 -18.87
CA MET A 271 -11.52 20.01 -19.51
C MET A 271 -11.12 19.12 -20.70
N PHE A 272 -11.27 17.80 -20.58
CA PHE A 272 -10.74 16.85 -21.59
C PHE A 272 -11.82 16.15 -22.42
N VAL A 273 -13.09 16.21 -22.01
CA VAL A 273 -14.17 15.43 -22.66
C VAL A 273 -15.23 16.35 -23.28
N LYS A 274 -15.68 17.37 -22.56
CA LYS A 274 -16.65 18.35 -23.06
C LYS A 274 -16.21 19.10 -24.34
N PRO A 275 -14.92 19.43 -24.56
CA PRO A 275 -14.50 20.08 -25.81
C PRO A 275 -14.37 19.13 -27.02
N TYR A 276 -14.38 17.81 -26.80
CA TYR A 276 -14.07 16.80 -27.82
C TYR A 276 -15.17 15.71 -27.82
N PRO A 277 -16.21 15.80 -28.67
CA PRO A 277 -17.36 14.91 -28.62
C PRO A 277 -17.01 13.42 -28.82
N GLU A 278 -15.90 13.12 -29.49
CA GLU A 278 -15.36 11.77 -29.66
C GLU A 278 -14.92 11.16 -28.32
N CYS A 279 -14.38 12.00 -27.42
CA CYS A 279 -13.97 11.61 -26.08
C CYS A 279 -15.18 11.24 -25.20
N GLU A 280 -16.38 11.75 -25.48
CA GLU A 280 -17.59 11.32 -24.76
C GLU A 280 -17.82 9.82 -24.92
N ARG A 281 -17.54 9.25 -26.10
CA ARG A 281 -17.67 7.81 -26.35
C ARG A 281 -16.60 6.99 -25.62
N ILE A 282 -15.40 7.55 -25.43
CA ILE A 282 -14.25 6.89 -24.80
C ILE A 282 -14.36 6.93 -23.26
N PHE A 283 -14.74 8.08 -22.70
CA PHE A 283 -15.04 8.26 -21.27
C PHE A 283 -16.39 7.66 -20.85
N GLY A 284 -17.25 7.40 -21.84
CA GLY A 284 -18.70 7.23 -21.75
C GLY A 284 -19.23 5.86 -21.37
N GLY A 285 -18.45 4.99 -20.71
CA GLY A 285 -19.01 3.79 -20.08
C GLY A 285 -20.21 4.08 -19.14
N LEU A 286 -20.29 5.32 -18.65
CA LEU A 286 -21.22 5.80 -17.63
C LEU A 286 -22.45 6.60 -18.14
N VAL A 287 -22.67 6.69 -19.46
CA VAL A 287 -23.97 7.19 -19.97
C VAL A 287 -25.09 6.17 -19.67
N ARG A 288 -24.74 4.89 -19.50
CA ARG A 288 -25.66 3.81 -19.10
C ARG A 288 -26.01 3.87 -17.61
N GLU A 289 -25.02 3.90 -16.71
CA GLU A 289 -25.26 3.95 -15.24
C GLU A 289 -26.02 5.21 -14.80
N ARG A 290 -25.86 6.37 -15.48
CA ARG A 290 -26.60 7.60 -15.14
C ARG A 290 -28.13 7.49 -15.31
N LYS A 291 -28.65 6.47 -16.03
CA LYS A 291 -30.09 6.17 -16.04
C LYS A 291 -30.60 5.52 -14.75
N ASN A 292 -29.72 4.90 -13.95
CA ASN A 292 -30.12 3.99 -12.88
C ASN A 292 -29.97 4.59 -11.47
N GLU A 293 -28.90 5.33 -11.17
CA GLU A 293 -28.51 5.55 -9.75
C GLU A 293 -28.93 6.87 -9.09
N VAL A 294 -29.27 7.94 -9.83
CA VAL A 294 -29.66 9.22 -9.20
C VAL A 294 -30.92 9.84 -9.81
N ARG A 295 -32.08 9.39 -9.32
CA ARG A 295 -33.24 10.30 -9.21
C ARG A 295 -32.95 11.28 -8.06
N PRO A 296 -33.13 12.60 -8.22
CA PRO A 296 -32.95 13.54 -7.11
C PRO A 296 -33.94 13.21 -5.99
N ARG A 297 -33.49 13.23 -4.73
CA ARG A 297 -34.32 12.90 -3.54
C ARG A 297 -35.52 13.82 -3.33
N HIS A 298 -35.56 14.96 -4.02
CA HIS A 298 -36.69 15.89 -4.01
C HIS A 298 -37.23 16.04 -5.44
N PRO A 299 -38.55 15.94 -5.66
CA PRO A 299 -39.18 16.28 -6.93
C PRO A 299 -38.77 17.67 -7.41
N VAL A 300 -38.39 17.77 -8.69
CA VAL A 300 -37.90 19.02 -9.31
C VAL A 300 -39.06 20.01 -9.42
N GLY A 301 -39.19 20.87 -8.41
CA GLY A 301 -40.28 21.84 -8.34
C GLY A 301 -40.89 22.06 -6.96
N LEU A 302 -40.49 21.33 -5.91
CA LEU A 302 -41.02 21.55 -4.54
C LEU A 302 -40.91 23.02 -4.08
N TRP A 303 -39.79 23.68 -4.42
CA TRP A 303 -39.54 25.11 -4.17
C TRP A 303 -40.53 26.06 -4.87
N LYS A 304 -41.31 25.61 -5.86
CA LYS A 304 -42.40 26.37 -6.48
C LYS A 304 -43.74 26.22 -5.74
N LEU A 305 -43.85 25.22 -4.87
CA LEU A 305 -45.00 25.02 -3.97
C LEU A 305 -44.84 25.86 -2.71
N PHE A 306 -43.60 26.01 -2.22
CA PHE A 306 -43.22 26.96 -1.17
C PHE A 306 -43.24 28.41 -1.68
N LYS A 307 -44.43 28.94 -1.96
CA LYS A 307 -44.64 30.39 -2.00
C LYS A 307 -44.62 30.89 -0.54
N PRO A 308 -43.73 31.81 -0.15
CA PRO A 308 -43.82 32.44 1.16
C PRO A 308 -45.17 33.14 1.28
N THR A 309 -45.79 33.08 2.45
CA THR A 309 -46.95 33.91 2.77
C THR A 309 -46.58 35.37 2.56
N LYS A 310 -47.38 36.09 1.78
CA LYS A 310 -47.24 37.54 1.68
C LYS A 310 -47.58 38.11 3.06
N TYR A 311 -46.60 38.72 3.71
CA TYR A 311 -46.86 39.54 4.88
C TYR A 311 -47.60 40.79 4.41
N GLU A 312 -48.77 41.06 4.98
CA GLU A 312 -49.46 42.33 4.76
C GLU A 312 -48.73 43.38 5.60
N SER A 313 -48.05 44.32 4.94
CA SER A 313 -47.22 45.31 5.62
C SER A 313 -48.10 46.23 6.45
N THR A 314 -48.00 46.12 7.77
CA THR A 314 -48.66 47.03 8.70
C THR A 314 -48.03 48.42 8.54
N GLU A 315 -48.77 49.50 8.84
CA GLU A 315 -48.14 50.84 8.84
C GLU A 315 -46.99 50.96 9.84
N GLU A 316 -47.03 50.16 10.91
CA GLU A 316 -46.00 50.08 11.93
C GLU A 316 -44.70 49.49 11.35
N ASP A 317 -44.77 48.44 10.53
CA ASP A 317 -43.61 47.88 9.82
C ASP A 317 -42.96 48.93 8.91
N VAL A 318 -43.77 49.74 8.22
CA VAL A 318 -43.28 50.84 7.37
C VAL A 318 -42.59 51.94 8.20
N LYS A 319 -43.11 52.24 9.40
CA LYS A 319 -42.48 53.20 10.34
C LYS A 319 -41.17 52.63 10.90
N HIS A 320 -41.13 51.36 11.30
CA HIS A 320 -39.91 50.68 11.73
C HIS A 320 -38.84 50.59 10.63
N MET A 321 -39.23 50.30 9.38
CA MET A 321 -38.32 50.34 8.24
C MET A 321 -37.75 51.74 7.97
N LYS A 322 -38.57 52.80 8.08
CA LYS A 322 -38.08 54.18 7.93
C LYS A 322 -37.08 54.54 9.01
N LEU A 323 -37.40 54.28 10.28
CA LEU A 323 -36.49 54.51 11.42
C LEU A 323 -35.17 53.76 11.26
N ALA A 324 -35.19 52.52 10.73
CA ALA A 324 -33.97 51.76 10.45
C ALA A 324 -33.11 52.36 9.33
N VAL A 325 -33.73 52.93 8.28
CA VAL A 325 -33.02 53.61 7.17
C VAL A 325 -32.53 55.01 7.57
N GLU A 326 -33.27 55.68 8.45
CA GLU A 326 -32.88 56.96 9.06
C GLU A 326 -31.71 56.77 10.04
N SER A 327 -31.63 55.63 10.75
CA SER A 327 -30.49 55.27 11.62
C SER A 327 -29.21 54.81 10.88
N LEU A 328 -29.19 54.89 9.55
CA LEU A 328 -28.05 54.54 8.68
C LEU A 328 -27.41 55.76 7.99
N HIS A 329 -27.81 56.98 8.41
CA HIS A 329 -27.23 58.27 8.00
C HIS A 329 -26.69 59.03 9.21
#